data_AF-A0A1M6VFG4-F1
#
_entry.id   AF-A0A1M6VFG4-F1
#
_cell.length_a   1.000
_cell.length_b   1.000
_cell.length_c   1.000
_cell.angle_alpha   90.00
_cell.angle_beta   90.00
_cell.angle_gamma   90.00
#
_symmetry.space_group_name_H-M   'P 1'
#
loop_
_entity.id
_entity.type
_entity.pdbx_description
1 polymer ?
#
loop_
_entity_poly.entity_id
_entity_poly.type
_entity_poly.pdbx_seq_one_letter_code
_entity_poly.pdbx_strand_id
1 'polypeptide(L)'
;MKWKENVRIEWDEECRLYFDEKSIEIKPEWEYLVKALESGMTDDEMLRQLVMEQEQCDEVSAGFTLAQFVLDYGTFLEENREHMMITN
;
A
#
# COMPACT_ATOMS: atom_id res chain seq x y z
N MET A 1 0.17 -9.18 10.81
CA MET A 1 -0.14 -8.02 11.68
C MET A 1 -0.92 -7.03 10.81
N LYS A 2 -2.06 -6.51 11.25
CA LYS A 2 -2.94 -5.68 10.40
C LYS A 2 -2.42 -4.24 10.34
N TRP A 3 -1.83 -3.81 9.22
CA TRP A 3 -1.45 -2.40 8.98
C TRP A 3 -2.67 -1.45 9.10
N LYS A 4 -3.88 -1.95 8.78
CA LYS A 4 -5.18 -1.40 9.21
C LYS A 4 -6.17 -2.52 9.50
N GLU A 5 -7.09 -2.30 10.43
CA GLU A 5 -8.25 -3.18 10.60
C GLU A 5 -8.97 -3.35 9.25
N ASN A 6 -9.40 -4.58 8.96
CA ASN A 6 -10.11 -5.00 7.73
C ASN A 6 -9.32 -4.99 6.42
N VAL A 7 -7.99 -4.79 6.46
CA VAL A 7 -7.12 -5.03 5.29
C VAL A 7 -6.60 -6.47 5.32
N ARG A 8 -6.77 -7.19 4.20
CA ARG A 8 -6.22 -8.52 3.95
C ARG A 8 -5.39 -8.48 2.67
N ILE A 9 -4.22 -9.11 2.67
CA ILE A 9 -3.35 -9.21 1.49
C ILE A 9 -3.35 -10.67 1.03
N GLU A 10 -3.50 -10.91 -0.26
CA GLU A 10 -3.35 -12.22 -0.88
C GLU A 10 -2.18 -12.19 -1.86
N TRP A 11 -1.32 -13.20 -1.75
CA TRP A 11 -0.11 -13.39 -2.55
C TRP A 11 -0.29 -14.63 -3.43
N ASP A 12 -0.95 -14.48 -4.57
CA ASP A 12 -1.09 -15.54 -5.59
C ASP A 12 -0.15 -15.26 -6.77
N GLU A 13 -0.60 -15.38 -8.03
CA GLU A 13 0.16 -14.95 -9.23
C GLU A 13 0.41 -13.44 -9.26
N GLU A 14 -0.47 -12.67 -8.59
CA GLU A 14 -0.41 -11.21 -8.41
C GLU A 14 -0.66 -10.89 -6.94
N CYS A 15 -0.05 -9.80 -6.44
CA CYS A 15 -0.35 -9.30 -5.10
C CYS A 15 -1.67 -8.49 -5.12
N ARG A 16 -2.63 -8.84 -4.25
CA ARG A 16 -3.90 -8.10 -4.11
C ARG A 16 -4.16 -7.65 -2.68
N LEU A 17 -4.66 -6.42 -2.55
CA LEU A 17 -5.13 -5.85 -1.30
C LEU A 17 -6.66 -5.87 -1.27
N TYR A 18 -7.20 -6.48 -0.22
CA TYR A 18 -8.63 -6.58 0.05
C TYR A 18 -9.01 -5.67 1.21
N PHE A 19 -10.12 -4.96 1.04
CA PHE A 19 -10.83 -4.26 2.10
C PHE A 19 -12.29 -4.69 2.02
N ASP A 20 -12.73 -5.47 3.01
CA ASP A 20 -14.01 -6.19 2.99
C ASP A 20 -14.21 -7.05 1.71
N GLU A 21 -15.25 -6.79 0.91
CA GLU A 21 -15.56 -7.51 -0.33
C GLU A 21 -14.89 -6.90 -1.57
N LYS A 22 -14.10 -5.84 -1.39
CA LYS A 22 -13.47 -5.08 -2.48
C LYS A 22 -11.98 -5.37 -2.52
N SER A 23 -11.41 -5.32 -3.71
CA SER A 23 -9.99 -5.57 -3.92
C SER A 23 -9.39 -4.62 -4.94
N ILE A 24 -8.10 -4.33 -4.76
CA ILE A 24 -7.25 -3.65 -5.73
C ILE A 24 -5.98 -4.47 -5.94
N GLU A 25 -5.52 -4.53 -7.18
CA GLU A 25 -4.27 -5.17 -7.54
C GLU A 25 -3.10 -4.25 -7.18
N ILE A 26 -2.03 -4.85 -6.64
CA ILE A 26 -0.79 -4.16 -6.37
C ILE A 26 0.06 -4.18 -7.63
N LYS A 27 0.53 -3.00 -8.07
CA LYS A 27 1.47 -2.94 -9.18
C LYS A 27 2.72 -3.76 -8.81
N PRO A 28 3.25 -4.63 -9.70
CA PRO A 28 4.37 -5.50 -9.38
C PRO A 28 5.59 -4.75 -8.82
N GLU A 29 5.85 -3.54 -9.33
CA GLU A 29 6.91 -2.67 -8.84
C GLU A 29 6.74 -2.24 -7.39
N TRP A 30 5.54 -2.30 -6.80
CA TRP A 30 5.26 -1.85 -5.44
C TRP A 30 5.05 -2.97 -4.43
N GLU A 31 5.21 -4.24 -4.84
CA GLU A 31 5.08 -5.37 -3.92
C GLU A 31 6.04 -5.29 -2.74
N TYR A 32 7.22 -4.71 -2.92
CA TYR A 32 8.19 -4.55 -1.84
C TYR A 32 7.70 -3.60 -0.74
N LEU A 33 6.92 -2.56 -1.09
CA LEU A 33 6.30 -1.66 -0.13
C LEU A 33 5.25 -2.39 0.71
N VAL A 34 4.43 -3.22 0.06
CA VAL A 34 3.43 -4.03 0.75
C VAL A 34 4.08 -5.01 1.73
N LYS A 35 5.16 -5.70 1.31
CA LYS A 35 5.95 -6.58 2.18
C LYS A 35 6.53 -5.83 3.39
N ALA A 36 7.06 -4.63 3.17
CA ALA A 36 7.59 -3.79 4.25
C ALA A 36 6.50 -3.43 5.28
N LEU A 37 5.33 -3.03 4.80
CA LEU A 37 4.18 -2.67 5.64
C LEU A 37 3.64 -3.88 6.40
N GLU A 38 3.57 -5.06 5.79
CA GLU A 38 3.21 -6.31 6.48
C GLU A 38 4.19 -6.71 7.58
N SER A 39 5.48 -6.39 7.38
CA SER A 39 6.51 -6.60 8.39
C SER A 39 6.45 -5.59 9.56
N GLY A 40 5.60 -4.57 9.44
CA GLY A 40 5.41 -3.52 10.44
C GLY A 40 6.30 -2.29 10.23
N MET A 41 6.96 -2.15 9.08
CA MET A 41 7.69 -0.93 8.73
C MET A 41 6.68 0.18 8.39
N THR A 42 6.55 1.17 9.26
CA THR A 42 5.62 2.30 9.06
C THR A 42 6.32 3.66 9.11
N ASP A 43 7.64 3.67 9.19
CA ASP A 43 8.44 4.90 9.23
C ASP A 43 8.68 5.40 7.79
N ASP A 44 8.29 6.65 7.52
CA ASP A 44 8.36 7.25 6.18
C ASP A 44 9.80 7.37 5.67
N GLU A 45 10.78 7.60 6.56
CA GLU A 45 12.19 7.68 6.16
C GLU A 45 12.70 6.30 5.76
N MET A 46 12.39 5.26 6.52
CA MET A 46 12.73 3.88 6.20
C MET A 46 12.07 3.40 4.90
N LEU A 47 10.78 3.70 4.70
CA LEU A 47 10.05 3.33 3.49
C LEU A 47 10.63 4.03 2.26
N ARG A 48 10.99 5.32 2.39
CA ARG A 48 11.63 6.06 1.30
C ARG A 48 13.04 5.56 0.98
N GLN A 49 13.84 5.22 1.99
CA GLN A 49 15.14 4.57 1.78
C GLN A 49 14.98 3.24 1.05
N LEU A 50 13.97 2.44 1.43
CA LEU A 50 13.65 1.19 0.73
C LEU A 50 13.31 1.43 -0.75
N VAL A 51 12.51 2.46 -1.07
CA VAL A 51 12.22 2.82 -2.47
C VAL A 51 13.51 3.18 -3.22
N MET A 52 14.38 4.01 -2.63
CA MET A 52 15.65 4.38 -3.25
C MET A 52 16.52 3.16 -3.56
N GLU A 53 16.57 2.19 -2.64
CA GLU A 53 17.33 0.95 -2.81
C GLU A 53 16.73 0.03 -3.90
N GLN A 54 15.40 -0.14 -3.91
CA GLN A 54 14.73 -1.04 -4.85
C GLN A 54 14.69 -0.47 -6.27
N GLU A 55 14.44 0.83 -6.41
CA GLU A 55 14.30 1.51 -7.71
C GLU A 55 15.60 2.16 -8.20
N GLN A 56 16.66 2.13 -7.39
CA GLN A 56 17.97 2.75 -7.71
C GLN A 56 17.83 4.23 -8.10
N CYS A 57 17.01 4.97 -7.35
CA CYS A 57 16.63 6.35 -7.64
C CYS A 57 17.05 7.32 -6.54
N ASP A 58 17.00 8.63 -6.84
CA ASP A 58 17.27 9.67 -5.85
C ASP A 58 16.10 9.85 -4.87
N GLU A 59 16.36 10.58 -3.77
CA GLU A 59 15.40 10.80 -2.69
C GLU A 59 14.10 11.49 -3.14
N VAL A 60 14.18 12.39 -4.13
CA VAL A 60 13.00 13.10 -4.65
C VAL A 60 12.15 12.14 -5.46
N SER A 61 12.77 11.37 -6.35
CA SER A 61 12.09 10.33 -7.13
C SER A 61 11.43 9.29 -6.22
N ALA A 62 12.14 8.83 -5.20
CA ALA A 62 11.61 7.90 -4.20
C ALA A 62 10.42 8.48 -3.42
N GLY A 63 10.49 9.77 -3.07
CA GLY A 63 9.39 10.49 -2.44
C GLY A 63 8.13 10.52 -3.31
N PHE A 64 8.27 10.72 -4.63
CA PHE A 64 7.14 10.66 -5.55
C PHE A 64 6.53 9.26 -5.66
N THR A 65 7.36 8.21 -5.78
CA THR A 65 6.88 6.83 -5.78
C THR A 65 6.09 6.51 -4.52
N LEU A 66 6.65 6.84 -3.34
CA LEU A 66 5.98 6.59 -2.06
C LEU A 66 4.66 7.37 -1.94
N ALA A 67 4.65 8.64 -2.36
CA ALA A 67 3.43 9.45 -2.38
C ALA A 67 2.36 8.87 -3.31
N GLN A 68 2.75 8.38 -4.50
CA GLN A 68 1.83 7.76 -5.43
C GLN A 68 1.26 6.45 -4.87
N PHE A 69 2.10 5.62 -4.23
CA PHE A 69 1.65 4.42 -3.53
C PHE A 69 0.62 4.76 -2.46
N VAL A 70 0.92 5.73 -1.59
CA VAL A 70 0.00 6.16 -0.52
C VAL A 70 -1.28 6.75 -1.09
N LEU A 71 -1.22 7.51 -2.18
CA LEU A 71 -2.39 8.06 -2.84
C LEU A 71 -3.29 6.95 -3.41
N ASP A 72 -2.74 6.05 -4.23
CA ASP A 72 -3.50 5.00 -4.91
C ASP A 72 -4.19 4.08 -3.88
N TYR A 73 -3.47 3.60 -2.86
CA TYR A 73 -4.04 2.71 -1.85
C TYR A 73 -4.83 3.45 -0.76
N GLY A 74 -4.42 4.67 -0.41
CA GLY A 74 -5.15 5.53 0.51
C GLY A 74 -6.53 5.85 -0.02
N THR A 75 -6.63 6.26 -1.28
CA THR A 75 -7.91 6.52 -1.96
C THR A 75 -8.77 5.26 -2.01
N PHE A 76 -8.22 4.10 -2.39
CA PHE A 76 -8.96 2.84 -2.34
C PHE A 76 -9.56 2.56 -0.95
N LEU A 77 -8.79 2.76 0.12
CA LEU A 77 -9.27 2.52 1.48
C LEU A 77 -10.32 3.55 1.92
N GLU A 78 -10.18 4.81 1.53
CA GLU A 78 -11.13 5.88 1.87
C GLU A 78 -12.47 5.71 1.15
N GLU A 79 -12.45 5.51 -0.16
CA GLU A 79 -13.66 5.31 -0.98
C GLU A 79 -14.49 4.12 -0.46
N ASN A 80 -13.82 3.02 -0.12
CA ASN A 80 -14.51 1.82 0.35
C ASN A 80 -14.92 1.91 1.83
N ARG A 81 -14.36 2.84 2.61
CA ARG A 81 -14.79 3.14 3.98
C ARG A 81 -16.05 4.01 4.03
N GLU A 82 -16.17 5.01 3.14
CA GLU A 82 -17.35 5.88 3.09
C GLU A 82 -18.61 5.13 2.63
N HIS A 83 -18.47 4.16 1.72
CA HIS A 83 -19.58 3.31 1.27
C HIS A 83 -20.23 2.49 2.41
N MET A 84 -19.50 2.17 3.48
CA MET A 84 -20.04 1.48 4.66
C MET A 84 -20.87 2.40 5.57
N MET A 85 -20.62 3.71 5.59
CA MET A 85 -21.34 4.63 6.48
C MET A 85 -22.74 4.99 5.95
N ILE A 86 -22.99 4.83 4.65
CA ILE A 86 -24.28 5.18 4.02
C ILE A 86 -25.27 4.00 4.07
N THR A 87 -24.83 2.79 4.41
CA THR A 87 -25.65 1.57 4.43
C THR A 87 -26.17 1.14 5.83
N ASN A 88 -26.02 1.99 6.86
CA ASN A 88 -26.58 1.76 8.19
C ASN A 88 -27.87 2.56 8.45
#